data_AF-A0ABD1CXV7-F1
#
_entry.id   AF-A0ABD1CXV7-F1
#
_cell.length_a   1.000
_cell.length_b   1.000
_cell.length_c   1.000
_cell.angle_alpha   90.00
_cell.angle_beta   90.00
_cell.angle_gamma   90.00
#
_symmetry.space_group_name_H-M   'P 1'
#
loop_
_entity.id
_entity.type
_entity.pdbx_description
1 polymer ?
#
loop_
_entity_poly.entity_id
_entity_poly.type
_entity_poly.pdbx_seq_one_letter_code
_entity_poly.pdbx_strand_id
1 'polypeptide(L)'
;FVDLGVVTSIEANHKQIETARKGQEVCIKIEPIPGETPKMFGRHFEETDMLVSKISRQSIDACKDYFRDDLLKSDWALMVELKKTFQIL
;
A
#
# COMPACT_ATOMS: atom_id res chain seq x y z
N PHE A 1 8.59 9.72 -5.30
CA PHE A 1 8.27 8.66 -4.34
C PHE A 1 9.47 7.73 -4.20
N VAL A 2 9.67 7.13 -3.04
CA VAL A 2 10.65 6.06 -2.84
C VAL A 2 9.89 4.74 -2.85
N ASP A 3 10.29 3.83 -3.73
CA ASP A 3 9.72 2.48 -3.77
C ASP A 3 10.39 1.64 -2.68
N LEU A 4 9.61 1.21 -1.69
CA LEU A 4 10.13 0.45 -0.55
C LEU A 4 10.11 -1.06 -0.78
N GLY A 5 9.06 -1.57 -1.41
CA GLY A 5 8.87 -3.01 -1.53
C GLY A 5 7.42 -3.46 -1.55
N VAL A 6 7.23 -4.72 -1.20
CA VAL A 6 5.94 -5.41 -1.15
C VAL A 6 5.66 -5.86 0.27
N VAL A 7 4.43 -5.66 0.75
CA VAL A 7 3.97 -6.18 2.04
C VAL A 7 3.81 -7.69 1.93
N THR A 8 4.54 -8.45 2.73
CA THR A 8 4.52 -9.92 2.73
C THR A 8 3.92 -10.53 4.00
N SER A 9 3.81 -9.76 5.08
CA SER A 9 3.12 -10.16 6.31
C SER A 9 2.43 -8.97 6.96
N ILE A 10 1.29 -9.24 7.58
CA ILE A 10 0.54 -8.31 8.43
C ILE A 10 0.24 -9.06 9.73
N GLU A 11 0.58 -8.45 10.86
CA GLU A 11 0.36 -9.01 12.18
C GLU A 11 -0.38 -8.02 13.09
N ALA A 12 -1.38 -8.50 13.81
CA ALA A 12 -2.04 -7.78 14.88
C ALA A 12 -1.94 -8.60 16.17
N ASN A 13 -1.40 -8.01 17.25
CA ASN A 13 -1.22 -8.67 18.54
C ASN A 13 -0.50 -10.04 18.42
N HIS A 14 0.60 -10.09 17.66
CA HIS A 14 1.40 -11.29 17.38
C HIS A 14 0.65 -12.43 16.65
N LYS A 15 -0.48 -12.12 16.00
CA LYS A 15 -1.20 -13.05 15.14
C LYS A 15 -1.21 -12.54 13.71
N GLN A 16 -0.89 -13.43 12.78
CA GLN A 16 -0.96 -13.13 11.35
C GLN A 16 -2.41 -12.92 10.93
N ILE A 17 -2.65 -11.87 10.16
CA ILE A 17 -3.95 -11.53 9.57
C ILE A 17 -3.78 -11.28 8.07
N GLU A 18 -4.86 -11.44 7.31
CA GLU A 18 -4.82 -11.26 5.86
C GLU A 18 -5.01 -9.80 5.43
N THR A 19 -5.81 -9.03 6.18
CA THR A 19 -6.11 -7.63 5.86
C THR A 19 -6.22 -6.78 7.12
N ALA A 20 -5.87 -5.51 7.00
CA ALA A 20 -6.07 -4.49 8.04
C ALA A 20 -6.87 -3.31 7.48
N ARG A 21 -7.73 -2.71 8.30
CA ARG A 21 -8.58 -1.56 7.96
C ARG A 21 -8.26 -0.36 8.85
N LYS A 22 -8.74 0.81 8.45
CA LYS A 22 -8.55 2.07 9.17
C LYS A 22 -8.94 1.93 10.65
N GLY A 23 -8.04 2.39 11.53
CA GLY A 23 -8.23 2.34 12.98
C GLY A 23 -7.59 1.11 13.65
N GLN A 24 -7.04 0.17 12.87
CA GLN A 24 -6.26 -0.94 13.40
C GLN A 24 -4.77 -0.58 13.43
N GLU A 25 -4.13 -0.88 14.55
CA GLU A 25 -2.66 -0.84 14.68
C GLU A 25 -2.11 -2.23 14.37
N VAL A 26 -1.20 -2.30 13.39
CA VAL A 26 -0.63 -3.55 12.88
C VAL A 26 0.85 -3.41 12.61
N CYS A 27 1.57 -4.53 12.73
CA CYS A 27 2.94 -4.66 12.23
C CYS A 27 2.89 -5.19 10.80
N ILE A 28 3.66 -4.58 9.90
CA ILE A 28 3.80 -5.06 8.52
C ILE A 28 5.25 -5.40 8.22
N LYS A 29 5.47 -6.49 7.49
CA LYS A 29 6.77 -6.83 6.93
C LYS A 29 6.78 -6.39 5.47
N ILE A 30 7.74 -5.52 5.11
CA ILE A 30 7.96 -5.08 3.74
C ILE A 30 9.25 -5.74 3.24
N GLU A 31 9.16 -6.48 2.13
CA GLU A 31 10.31 -7.05 1.46
C GLU A 31 10.73 -6.22 0.24
N PRO A 32 12.03 -6.04 0.00
CA PRO A 32 12.52 -5.22 -1.10
C PRO A 32 12.14 -5.82 -2.45
N ILE A 33 12.04 -4.95 -3.47
CA ILE A 33 11.75 -5.37 -4.84
C ILE A 33 12.94 -6.20 -5.37
N PRO A 34 12.72 -7.42 -5.90
CA PRO A 34 13.78 -8.24 -6.46
C PRO A 34 14.55 -7.50 -7.56
N GLY A 35 15.88 -7.53 -7.49
CA GLY A 35 16.75 -6.86 -8.45
C GLY A 35 17.01 -5.37 -8.18
N GLU A 36 16.35 -4.78 -7.18
CA GLU A 36 16.64 -3.43 -6.71
C GLU A 36 17.48 -3.43 -5.43
N THR A 37 18.28 -2.38 -5.23
CA THR A 37 19.01 -2.20 -3.98
C THR A 37 18.02 -1.88 -2.84
N PRO A 38 18.03 -2.64 -1.72
CA PRO A 38 17.12 -2.42 -0.61
C PRO A 38 17.19 -1.01 -0.04
N LYS A 39 16.03 -0.43 0.29
CA LYS A 39 15.95 0.86 0.97
C LYS A 39 16.10 0.66 2.48
N MET A 40 17.05 1.40 3.06
CA MET A 40 17.34 1.35 4.50
C MET A 40 16.51 2.36 5.29
N PHE A 41 15.88 1.90 6.37
CA PHE A 41 15.26 2.74 7.40
C PHE A 41 16.31 3.65 8.07
N GLY A 42 15.94 4.89 8.37
CA GLY A 42 16.85 5.93 8.90
C GLY A 42 17.79 6.54 7.87
N ARG A 43 17.67 6.17 6.59
CA ARG A 43 18.45 6.77 5.49
C ARG A 43 17.60 7.12 4.27
N HIS A 44 16.81 6.18 3.78
CA HIS A 44 15.96 6.39 2.60
C HIS A 44 14.51 6.70 2.97
N PHE A 45 14.08 6.25 4.15
CA PHE A 45 12.78 6.54 4.73
C PHE A 45 12.89 6.46 6.26
N GLU A 46 11.96 7.12 6.95
CA GLU A 46 11.87 7.23 8.41
C GLU A 46 10.44 6.98 8.91
N GLU A 47 10.25 6.97 10.23
CA GLU A 47 8.95 6.69 10.85
C GLU A 47 7.86 7.73 10.57
N THR A 48 8.26 8.96 10.26
CA THR A 48 7.38 10.08 9.94
C THR A 48 6.90 10.09 8.49
N ASP A 49 7.54 9.29 7.63
CA ASP A 49 7.16 9.21 6.23
C ASP A 49 5.81 8.51 6.05
N MET A 50 4.95 9.12 5.23
CA MET A 50 3.68 8.52 4.86
C MET A 50 3.90 7.38 3.86
N LEU A 51 3.47 6.18 4.22
CA LEU A 51 3.44 5.03 3.31
C LEU A 51 2.11 5.01 2.55
N VAL A 52 2.20 4.81 1.23
CA VAL A 52 1.03 4.71 0.35
C VAL A 52 1.16 3.52 -0.58
N SER A 53 0.04 2.90 -0.94
CA SER A 53 0.03 1.84 -1.94
C SER A 53 0.42 2.39 -3.31
N LYS A 54 1.41 1.76 -3.94
CA LYS A 54 1.78 2.04 -5.33
C LYS A 54 0.73 1.43 -6.26
N ILE A 55 -0.21 2.26 -6.72
CA ILE A 55 -1.27 1.84 -7.64
C ILE A 55 -0.86 2.11 -9.09
N SER A 56 -1.43 1.34 -10.02
CA SER A 56 -1.23 1.50 -11.47
C SER A 56 -2.58 1.62 -12.17
N ARG A 57 -2.58 2.02 -13.45
CA ARG A 57 -3.82 2.04 -14.23
C ARG A 57 -4.48 0.66 -14.30
N GLN A 58 -3.66 -0.36 -14.46
CA GLN A 58 -4.10 -1.76 -14.52
C GLN A 58 -4.74 -2.20 -13.20
N SER A 59 -4.16 -1.84 -12.05
CA SER A 59 -4.75 -2.20 -10.75
C SER A 59 -6.07 -1.46 -10.50
N ILE A 60 -6.17 -0.20 -10.92
CA ILE A 60 -7.41 0.58 -10.80
C ILE A 60 -8.53 -0.05 -11.64
N ASP A 61 -8.23 -0.44 -12.88
CA ASP A 61 -9.23 -1.03 -13.76
C ASP A 61 -9.64 -2.43 -13.27
N ALA A 62 -8.69 -3.24 -12.76
CA ALA A 62 -9.01 -4.50 -12.09
C ALA A 62 -9.96 -4.30 -10.89
N CYS A 63 -9.73 -3.28 -10.07
CA CYS A 63 -10.63 -2.96 -8.96
C CYS A 63 -12.04 -2.59 -9.41
N LYS A 64 -12.19 -1.90 -10.55
CA LYS A 64 -13.51 -1.54 -11.09
C LYS A 64 -14.26 -2.73 -11.67
N ASP A 65 -13.52 -3.62 -12.34
CA ASP A 65 -14.10 -4.73 -13.09
C ASP A 65 -14.45 -5.91 -12.18
N TYR A 66 -13.65 -6.15 -11.13
CA TYR A 66 -13.75 -7.38 -10.32
C TYR A 66 -14.00 -7.15 -8.83
N PHE A 67 -13.64 -5.99 -8.26
CA PHE A 67 -13.64 -5.77 -6.80
C PHE A 67 -14.49 -4.57 -6.39
N ARG A 68 -15.51 -4.23 -7.19
CA ARG A 68 -16.28 -3.01 -6.98
C ARG A 68 -17.04 -3.00 -5.67
N ASP A 69 -17.62 -4.14 -5.32
CA ASP A 69 -18.45 -4.30 -4.13
C ASP A 69 -17.61 -4.52 -2.86
N ASP A 70 -16.32 -4.87 -3.00
CA ASP A 70 -15.39 -5.08 -1.88
C ASP A 70 -14.77 -3.75 -1.37
N LEU A 71 -14.91 -2.68 -2.14
CA LEU A 71 -14.33 -1.38 -1.88
C LEU A 71 -15.37 -0.40 -1.33
N LEU A 72 -15.05 0.22 -0.20
CA LEU A 72 -15.89 1.23 0.41
C LEU A 72 -15.82 2.54 -0.39
N LYS A 73 -16.82 3.41 -0.23
CA LYS A 73 -16.82 4.75 -0.84
C LYS A 73 -15.57 5.56 -0.48
N SER A 74 -15.04 5.38 0.73
CA SER A 74 -13.77 5.98 1.18
C SER A 74 -12.56 5.45 0.41
N ASP A 75 -12.55 4.15 0.10
CA ASP A 75 -11.45 3.51 -0.62
C ASP A 75 -11.38 4.04 -2.06
N TRP A 76 -12.55 4.24 -2.68
CA TRP A 76 -12.66 4.89 -3.99
C TRP A 76 -12.22 6.35 -3.98
N ALA A 77 -12.58 7.11 -2.94
CA ALA A 77 -12.12 8.48 -2.80
C ALA A 77 -10.59 8.55 -2.69
N LEU A 78 -9.99 7.71 -1.85
CA LEU A 78 -8.54 7.60 -1.72
C LEU A 78 -7.88 7.17 -3.04
N MET A 79 -8.49 6.24 -3.77
CA MET A 79 -7.98 5.80 -5.07
C MET A 79 -7.93 6.96 -6.09
N VAL A 80 -8.92 7.84 -6.09
CA VAL A 80 -8.92 9.05 -6.94
C VAL A 80 -7.84 10.04 -6.51
N GLU A 81 -7.61 10.21 -5.22
CA GLU A 81 -6.53 11.05 -4.69
C GLU A 81 -5.16 10.50 -5.08
N LEU A 82 -4.92 9.21 -4.86
CA LEU A 82 -3.67 8.55 -5.25
C LEU A 82 -3.45 8.60 -6.76
N LYS A 83 -4.51 8.42 -7.58
CA LYS A 83 -4.43 8.56 -9.04
C LYS A 83 -3.88 9.94 -9.44
N LYS A 84 -4.36 11.01 -8.80
CA LYS A 84 -3.88 12.39 -9.04
C LYS A 84 -2.44 12.56 -8.56
N THR A 85 -2.13 12.09 -7.35
CA THR A 85 -0.81 12.18 -6.72
C THR A 85 0.27 11.48 -7.55
N PHE A 86 -0.05 10.32 -8.12
CA PHE A 86 0.85 9.56 -9.00
C PHE A 86 0.78 9.96 -10.48
N GLN A 87 -0.08 10.93 -10.85
CA GLN A 87 -0.29 11.38 -12.23
C GLN A 87 -0.62 10.24 -13.21
N ILE A 88 -1.43 9.28 -12.76
CA ILE A 88 -1.86 8.14 -13.58
C ILE A 88 -2.97 8.60 -14.53
N LEU A 89 -2.81 8.35 -15.83
CA LEU A 89 -3.78 8.71 -16.88
C LEU A 89 -5.06 7.84 -16.79
#